data_AF-A0A2R4FSJ4-F1
#
_entry.id   AF-A0A2R4FSJ4-F1
#
_cell.length_a   1.000
_cell.length_b   1.000
_cell.length_c   1.000
_cell.angle_alpha   90.00
_cell.angle_beta   90.00
_cell.angle_gamma   90.00
#
_symmetry.space_group_name_H-M   'P 1'
#
loop_
_entity.id
_entity.type
_entity.pdbx_description
1 polymer ?
#
loop_
_entity_poly.entity_id
_entity_poly.type
_entity_poly.pdbx_seq_one_letter_code
_entity_poly.pdbx_strand_id
1 'polypeptide(L)'
;MAPASGRWPYGGLAFLPFVVERGGDEPASDASWAWSLRRMARLAVWSLPGYAIVYGSVTLVGAGDAPFLTQQRPAHLLGWIGALWLGLLGLMALASLLVSTRTRGTGTAGLLVAVAGTMLVLPFGGLPDPTATFGRAGQVIAVCGGLLYSLGWWLAGLALYRSGVFSRSDGVLLMIAAPLLGVGGMLASALHALGAMLVLAAGIGIAWRARRLVPPVGRAALTRPGTAGAVAARVSGGGLGVTPAGGGLGPATTGPAPS
;
A
#
# COMPACT_ATOMS: atom_id res chain seq x y z
N MET A 1 -15.96 12.11 40.63
CA MET A 1 -15.48 12.85 39.44
C MET A 1 -15.05 11.81 38.41
N ALA A 2 -15.91 11.50 37.44
CA ALA A 2 -15.67 10.45 36.44
C ALA A 2 -14.93 11.04 35.23
N PRO A 3 -13.95 10.34 34.63
CA PRO A 3 -13.26 10.84 33.45
C PRO A 3 -14.16 10.73 32.21
N ALA A 4 -14.22 11.85 31.48
CA ALA A 4 -15.00 12.04 30.28
C ALA A 4 -14.56 11.07 29.17
N SER A 5 -15.55 10.34 28.65
CA SER A 5 -15.44 9.47 27.48
C SER A 5 -15.29 10.26 26.19
N GLY A 6 -14.38 9.81 25.32
CA GLY A 6 -14.73 9.63 23.91
C GLY A 6 -14.30 10.70 22.92
N ARG A 7 -12.99 10.91 22.75
CA ARG A 7 -12.44 11.31 21.45
C ARG A 7 -11.08 10.65 21.23
N TRP A 8 -11.11 9.43 20.71
CA TRP A 8 -9.90 8.74 20.26
C TRP A 8 -9.49 9.29 18.89
N PRO A 9 -8.25 9.79 18.71
CA PRO A 9 -7.78 10.33 17.42
C PRO A 9 -7.41 9.27 16.39
N TYR A 10 -7.54 7.98 16.71
CA TYR A 10 -7.15 6.88 15.84
C TYR A 10 -8.38 6.27 15.18
N GLY A 11 -8.54 6.52 13.88
CA GLY A 11 -9.58 5.92 13.04
C GLY A 11 -9.61 4.39 13.16
N GLY A 12 -10.77 3.80 12.87
CA GLY A 12 -11.19 2.43 13.26
C GLY A 12 -10.41 1.24 12.66
N LEU A 13 -9.13 1.40 12.34
CA LEU A 13 -8.22 0.32 11.98
C LEU A 13 -7.52 -0.31 13.20
N ALA A 14 -7.63 0.29 14.39
CA ALA A 14 -7.00 -0.23 15.62
C ALA A 14 -7.73 -1.45 16.24
N PHE A 15 -8.94 -1.78 15.78
CA PHE A 15 -9.79 -2.82 16.39
C PHE A 15 -10.03 -4.05 15.52
N LEU A 16 -9.39 -4.18 14.35
CA LEU A 16 -9.40 -5.48 13.70
C LEU A 16 -8.38 -6.37 14.42
N PRO A 17 -8.82 -7.41 15.15
CA PRO A 17 -7.88 -8.37 15.72
C PRO A 17 -7.02 -8.88 14.57
N PHE A 18 -5.71 -8.72 14.72
CA PHE A 18 -4.77 -9.30 13.77
C PHE A 18 -5.02 -10.80 13.76
N VAL A 19 -5.70 -11.28 12.71
CA VAL A 19 -5.90 -12.71 12.50
C VAL A 19 -4.52 -13.33 12.47
N VAL A 20 -4.25 -14.14 13.48
CA VAL A 20 -3.01 -14.90 13.62
C VAL A 20 -2.88 -15.79 12.38
N GLU A 21 -1.70 -15.76 11.76
CA GLU A 21 -1.32 -16.59 10.63
C GLU A 21 -1.47 -18.07 11.05
N ARG A 22 -2.52 -18.76 10.56
CA ARG A 22 -2.63 -20.23 10.69
C ARG A 22 -1.70 -20.87 9.66
N GLY A 23 -0.97 -21.90 10.10
CA GLY A 23 0.07 -22.57 9.33
C GLY A 23 -0.41 -23.12 7.97
N GLY A 24 0.54 -23.32 7.05
CA GLY A 24 0.33 -23.51 5.61
C GLY A 24 -0.46 -24.74 5.13
N ASP A 25 -1.20 -25.43 6.00
CA ASP A 25 -2.01 -26.60 5.65
C ASP A 25 -3.53 -26.34 5.60
N GLU A 26 -4.01 -25.12 5.89
CA GLU A 26 -5.43 -24.78 5.73
C GLU A 26 -5.79 -24.38 4.29
N PRO A 27 -6.97 -24.80 3.77
CA PRO A 27 -7.45 -24.42 2.45
C PRO A 27 -7.57 -22.90 2.32
N ALA A 28 -7.30 -22.37 1.11
CA ALA A 28 -7.34 -20.94 0.85
C ALA A 28 -8.69 -20.33 1.27
N SER A 29 -8.67 -19.46 2.28
CA SER A 29 -9.83 -18.75 2.79
C SER A 29 -9.81 -17.29 2.32
N ASP A 30 -10.95 -16.62 2.33
CA ASP A 30 -11.05 -15.18 1.99
C ASP A 30 -10.07 -14.32 2.82
N ALA A 31 -9.76 -14.76 4.04
CA ALA A 31 -8.80 -14.10 4.93
C ALA A 31 -7.34 -14.22 4.42
N SER A 32 -6.93 -15.41 3.96
CA SER A 32 -5.58 -15.59 3.41
C SER A 32 -5.42 -14.88 2.06
N TRP A 33 -6.49 -14.83 1.26
CA TRP A 33 -6.53 -14.08 0.00
C TRP A 33 -6.43 -12.57 0.23
N ALA A 34 -7.22 -12.02 1.15
CA ALA A 34 -7.14 -10.61 1.54
C ALA A 34 -5.76 -10.23 2.09
N TRP A 35 -5.11 -11.13 2.82
CA TRP A 35 -3.76 -10.89 3.36
C TRP A 35 -2.70 -10.90 2.26
N SER A 36 -2.77 -11.85 1.33
CA SER A 36 -1.93 -11.93 0.13
C SER A 36 -2.01 -10.64 -0.70
N LEU A 37 -3.22 -10.14 -0.98
CA LEU A 37 -3.38 -8.89 -1.75
C LEU A 37 -2.77 -7.70 -1.04
N ARG A 38 -2.94 -7.60 0.28
CA ARG A 38 -2.32 -6.51 1.03
C ARG A 38 -0.79 -6.57 0.94
N ARG A 39 -0.19 -7.77 0.91
CA ARG A 39 1.26 -7.95 0.74
C ARG A 39 1.71 -7.58 -0.68
N MET A 40 1.00 -8.04 -1.70
CA MET A 40 1.28 -7.67 -3.09
C MET A 40 1.10 -6.17 -3.32
N ALA A 41 0.04 -5.56 -2.79
CA ALA A 41 -0.19 -4.13 -2.88
C ALA A 41 0.96 -3.33 -2.24
N ARG A 42 1.53 -3.78 -1.11
CA ARG A 42 2.68 -3.13 -0.48
C ARG A 42 3.96 -3.20 -1.31
N LEU A 43 4.21 -4.34 -1.96
CA LEU A 43 5.33 -4.47 -2.90
C LEU A 43 5.07 -3.64 -4.16
N ALA A 44 3.83 -3.63 -4.65
CA ALA A 44 3.42 -2.87 -5.81
C ALA A 44 3.48 -1.36 -5.56
N VAL A 45 3.31 -0.86 -4.33
CA VAL A 45 3.52 0.58 -4.04
C VAL A 45 4.96 1.02 -4.32
N TRP A 46 5.95 0.12 -4.26
CA TRP A 46 7.32 0.44 -4.65
C TRP A 46 7.51 0.67 -6.15
N SER A 47 6.52 0.30 -6.97
CA SER A 47 6.50 0.70 -8.37
C SER A 47 6.37 2.21 -8.55
N LEU A 48 5.87 2.98 -7.56
CA LEU A 48 5.82 4.45 -7.64
C LEU A 48 7.21 5.09 -7.66
N PRO A 49 8.12 4.80 -6.70
CA PRO A 49 9.52 5.22 -6.81
C PRO A 49 10.20 4.67 -8.06
N GLY A 50 9.96 3.40 -8.39
CA GLY A 50 10.53 2.79 -9.60
C GLY A 50 10.11 3.53 -10.87
N TYR A 51 8.82 3.85 -10.99
CA TYR A 51 8.26 4.69 -12.05
C TYR A 51 8.98 6.02 -12.13
N ALA A 52 9.08 6.75 -11.01
CA ALA A 52 9.69 8.06 -11.00
C ALA A 52 11.18 8.04 -11.39
N ILE A 53 11.93 7.02 -10.95
CA ILE A 53 13.33 6.83 -11.33
C ILE A 53 13.45 6.53 -12.82
N VAL A 54 12.68 5.57 -13.35
CA VAL A 54 12.72 5.20 -14.77
C VAL A 54 12.29 6.38 -15.63
N TYR A 55 11.17 7.02 -15.29
CA TYR A 55 10.63 8.16 -16.03
C TYR A 55 11.56 9.39 -15.97
N GLY A 56 12.12 9.70 -14.80
CA GLY A 56 13.12 10.75 -14.63
C GLY A 56 14.38 10.48 -15.43
N SER A 57 14.87 9.23 -15.43
CA SER A 57 16.06 8.84 -16.20
C SER A 57 15.83 8.95 -17.71
N VAL A 58 14.68 8.48 -18.18
CA VAL A 58 14.29 8.56 -19.60
C VAL A 58 14.20 10.02 -20.05
N THR A 59 13.57 10.88 -19.25
CA THR A 59 13.39 12.31 -19.58
C THR A 59 14.70 13.10 -19.53
N LEU A 60 15.62 12.78 -18.62
CA LEU A 60 16.97 13.35 -18.57
C LEU A 60 17.82 12.95 -19.79
N VAL A 61 17.81 11.68 -20.18
CA VAL A 61 18.59 11.16 -21.32
C VAL A 61 18.02 11.63 -22.66
N GLY A 62 16.72 11.88 -22.73
CA GLY A 62 16.05 12.40 -23.93
C GLY A 62 16.33 13.87 -24.23
N ALA A 63 17.10 14.59 -23.40
CA ALA A 63 17.34 16.04 -23.50
C ALA A 63 16.05 16.88 -23.62
N GLY A 64 14.91 16.30 -23.24
CA GLY A 64 13.62 16.92 -23.35
C GLY A 64 12.96 16.89 -24.73
N ASP A 65 13.52 16.16 -25.68
CA ASP A 65 12.81 15.86 -26.91
C ASP A 65 11.60 14.97 -26.60
N ALA A 66 10.47 15.32 -27.19
CA ALA A 66 9.30 14.47 -27.10
C ALA A 66 9.61 13.12 -27.76
N PRO A 67 9.08 11.99 -27.22
CA PRO A 67 9.50 10.62 -27.56
C PRO A 67 9.43 10.27 -29.06
N PHE A 68 8.79 11.09 -29.90
CA PHE A 68 8.70 10.89 -31.36
C PHE A 68 9.90 11.41 -32.16
N LEU A 69 10.69 12.37 -31.67
CA LEU A 69 11.98 12.72 -32.30
C LEU A 69 13.00 11.57 -32.16
N THR A 70 12.71 10.59 -31.29
CA THR A 70 13.55 9.44 -31.00
C THR A 70 13.22 8.18 -31.80
N GLN A 71 12.63 8.26 -33.00
CA GLN A 71 12.48 7.08 -33.90
C GLN A 71 13.80 6.32 -34.11
N GLN A 72 14.94 6.96 -33.88
CA GLN A 72 16.29 6.39 -33.96
C GLN A 72 16.79 5.75 -32.65
N ARG A 73 16.03 5.76 -31.54
CA ARG A 73 16.48 5.29 -30.21
C ARG A 73 15.45 4.36 -29.54
N PRO A 74 15.38 3.07 -29.92
CA PRO A 74 14.39 2.12 -29.37
C PRO A 74 14.48 1.94 -27.86
N ALA A 75 15.66 2.13 -27.25
CA ALA A 75 15.85 2.08 -25.80
C ALA A 75 15.05 3.17 -25.05
N HIS A 76 14.90 4.37 -25.65
CA HIS A 76 14.15 5.47 -25.03
C HIS A 76 12.64 5.16 -25.01
N LEU A 77 12.11 4.63 -26.11
CA LEU A 77 10.72 4.16 -26.23
C LEU A 77 10.42 3.04 -25.22
N LEU A 78 11.29 2.03 -25.11
CA LEU A 78 11.12 0.95 -24.13
C LEU A 78 11.14 1.47 -22.69
N GLY A 79 12.03 2.41 -22.38
CA GLY A 79 12.07 3.06 -21.07
C GLY A 79 10.79 3.83 -20.76
N TRP A 80 10.26 4.58 -21.72
CA TRP A 80 9.03 5.33 -21.55
C TRP A 80 7.80 4.42 -21.37
N ILE A 81 7.66 3.38 -22.19
CA ILE A 81 6.61 2.36 -22.06
C ILE A 81 6.73 1.67 -20.70
N GLY A 82 7.93 1.25 -20.31
CA GLY A 82 8.20 0.63 -19.01
C GLY A 82 7.79 1.53 -17.84
N ALA A 83 8.10 2.83 -17.93
CA ALA A 83 7.67 3.80 -16.95
C ALA A 83 6.13 3.91 -16.87
N LEU A 84 5.42 4.03 -17.99
CA LEU A 84 3.96 4.08 -17.98
C LEU A 84 3.33 2.85 -17.29
N TRP A 85 3.85 1.65 -17.59
CA TRP A 85 3.42 0.41 -16.95
C TRP A 85 3.68 0.41 -15.44
N LEU A 86 4.87 0.85 -15.00
CA LEU A 86 5.18 1.02 -13.58
C LEU A 86 4.24 2.01 -12.90
N GLY A 87 3.92 3.13 -13.56
CA GLY A 87 2.96 4.12 -13.07
C GLY A 87 1.55 3.54 -12.90
N LEU A 88 1.09 2.75 -13.88
CA LEU A 88 -0.19 2.03 -13.81
C LEU A 88 -0.23 1.01 -12.67
N LEU A 89 0.85 0.23 -12.50
CA LEU A 89 0.97 -0.69 -11.36
C LEU A 89 0.93 0.06 -10.02
N GLY A 90 1.54 1.24 -9.96
CA GLY A 90 1.48 2.12 -8.78
C GLY A 90 0.07 2.60 -8.48
N LEU A 91 -0.68 3.02 -9.50
CA LEU A 91 -2.09 3.41 -9.36
C LEU A 91 -2.99 2.25 -8.98
N MET A 92 -2.79 1.06 -9.54
CA MET A 92 -3.50 -0.16 -9.15
C MET A 92 -3.26 -0.49 -7.67
N ALA A 93 -2.01 -0.39 -7.23
CA ALA A 93 -1.64 -0.59 -5.83
C ALA A 93 -2.32 0.45 -4.92
N LEU A 94 -2.29 1.73 -5.29
CA LEU A 94 -2.96 2.80 -4.56
C LEU A 94 -4.47 2.59 -4.48
N ALA A 95 -5.12 2.27 -5.60
CA ALA A 95 -6.54 1.98 -5.64
C ALA A 95 -6.90 0.82 -4.71
N SER A 96 -6.12 -0.28 -4.76
CA SER A 96 -6.34 -1.45 -3.89
C SER A 96 -6.24 -1.13 -2.40
N LEU A 97 -5.31 -0.23 -2.00
CA LEU A 97 -5.19 0.24 -0.62
C LEU A 97 -6.39 1.13 -0.23
N LEU A 98 -6.83 1.99 -1.15
CA LEU A 98 -7.94 2.91 -0.96
C LEU A 98 -9.31 2.21 -0.91
N VAL A 99 -9.46 0.99 -1.42
CA VAL A 99 -10.72 0.21 -1.36
C VAL A 99 -11.25 0.08 0.08
N SER A 100 -10.36 0.00 1.07
CA SER A 100 -10.71 -0.11 2.49
C SER A 100 -11.11 1.22 3.16
N THR A 101 -11.04 2.34 2.44
CA THR A 101 -11.26 3.69 2.96
C THR A 101 -12.57 4.30 2.44
N ARG A 102 -13.05 5.37 3.09
CA ARG A 102 -14.23 6.13 2.61
C ARG A 102 -14.02 6.75 1.22
N THR A 103 -12.78 6.83 0.75
CA THR A 103 -12.37 7.41 -0.54
C THR A 103 -12.19 6.38 -1.65
N ARG A 104 -12.75 5.16 -1.49
CA ARG A 104 -12.66 4.08 -2.48
C ARG A 104 -13.11 4.51 -3.88
N GLY A 105 -14.25 5.20 -3.98
CA GLY A 105 -14.84 5.60 -5.27
C GLY A 105 -13.97 6.59 -6.05
N THR A 106 -13.36 7.56 -5.36
CA THR A 106 -12.45 8.53 -6.00
C THR A 106 -11.15 7.88 -6.44
N GLY A 107 -10.63 6.91 -5.66
CA GLY A 107 -9.44 6.15 -6.04
C GLY A 107 -9.66 5.27 -7.27
N THR A 108 -10.79 4.55 -7.32
CA THR A 108 -11.15 3.71 -8.49
C THR A 108 -11.45 4.55 -9.72
N ALA A 109 -12.13 5.69 -9.56
CA ALA A 109 -12.37 6.61 -10.67
C ALA A 109 -11.06 7.17 -11.23
N GLY A 110 -10.14 7.59 -10.36
CA GLY A 110 -8.81 8.06 -10.77
C GLY A 110 -8.02 7.00 -11.55
N LEU A 111 -8.06 5.75 -11.09
CA LEU A 111 -7.44 4.63 -11.79
C LEU A 111 -8.06 4.40 -13.18
N LEU A 112 -9.38 4.34 -13.29
CA LEU A 112 -10.06 4.12 -14.57
C LEU A 112 -9.77 5.25 -15.57
N VAL A 113 -9.79 6.50 -15.09
CA VAL A 113 -9.48 7.68 -15.90
C VAL A 113 -8.01 7.67 -16.36
N ALA A 114 -7.08 7.28 -15.48
CA ALA A 114 -5.67 7.14 -15.85
C ALA A 114 -5.45 6.02 -16.88
N VAL A 115 -6.10 4.86 -16.72
CA VAL A 115 -6.05 3.75 -17.69
C VAL A 115 -6.57 4.21 -19.06
N ALA A 116 -7.75 4.83 -19.09
CA ALA A 116 -8.31 5.39 -20.32
C ALA A 116 -7.33 6.37 -20.98
N GLY A 117 -6.76 7.30 -20.20
CA GLY A 117 -5.74 8.23 -20.68
C GLY A 117 -4.52 7.51 -21.27
N THR A 118 -3.95 6.52 -20.56
CA THR A 118 -2.81 5.75 -21.09
C THR A 118 -3.13 5.02 -22.38
N MET A 119 -4.32 4.41 -22.50
CA MET A 119 -4.75 3.71 -23.71
C MET A 119 -4.97 4.67 -24.89
N LEU A 120 -5.33 5.93 -24.63
CA LEU A 120 -5.42 6.95 -25.67
C LEU A 120 -4.04 7.46 -26.11
N VAL A 121 -3.05 7.54 -25.20
CA VAL A 121 -1.71 8.03 -25.54
C VAL A 121 -0.83 6.94 -26.19
N LEU A 122 -0.97 5.68 -25.75
CA LEU A 122 -0.12 4.56 -26.19
C LEU A 122 0.00 4.41 -27.72
N PRO A 123 -1.11 4.46 -28.50
CA PRO A 123 -1.08 4.27 -29.95
C PRO A 123 -0.28 5.35 -30.68
N PHE A 124 -0.19 6.55 -30.09
CA PHE A 124 0.48 7.69 -30.72
C PHE A 124 1.92 7.84 -30.23
N GLY A 125 2.26 7.34 -29.04
CA GLY A 125 3.62 7.35 -28.48
C GLY A 125 4.28 8.75 -28.44
N GLY A 126 3.51 9.82 -28.65
CA GLY A 126 3.98 11.16 -29.01
C GLY A 126 2.88 11.98 -29.72
N LEU A 127 3.11 13.28 -29.97
CA LEU A 127 2.23 14.04 -30.87
C LEU A 127 2.56 13.64 -32.31
N PRO A 128 1.62 13.06 -33.08
CA PRO A 128 1.88 12.71 -34.46
C PRO A 128 2.19 13.97 -35.28
N ASP A 129 3.08 13.81 -36.26
CA ASP A 129 3.42 14.88 -37.20
C ASP A 129 2.11 15.37 -37.86
N PRO A 130 1.80 16.68 -37.87
CA PRO A 130 0.57 17.19 -38.45
C PRO A 130 0.43 16.84 -39.94
N THR A 131 1.51 16.47 -40.62
CA THR A 131 1.54 16.04 -42.03
C THR A 131 1.19 14.56 -42.24
N ALA A 132 1.10 13.75 -41.19
CA ALA A 132 0.74 12.34 -41.28
C ALA A 132 -0.77 12.15 -41.60
N THR A 133 -1.15 10.98 -42.10
CA THR A 133 -2.53 10.64 -42.53
C THR A 133 -3.58 10.83 -41.42
N PHE A 134 -3.16 10.77 -40.15
CA PHE A 134 -3.98 11.05 -38.97
C PHE A 134 -3.44 12.21 -38.12
N GLY A 135 -2.54 13.05 -38.65
CA GLY A 135 -1.74 14.01 -37.89
C GLY A 135 -2.54 14.87 -36.92
N ARG A 136 -3.48 15.67 -37.42
CA ARG A 136 -4.26 16.59 -36.56
C ARG A 136 -5.24 15.88 -35.62
N ALA A 137 -5.90 14.81 -36.09
CA ALA A 137 -6.84 14.04 -35.26
C ALA A 137 -6.09 13.27 -34.16
N GLY A 138 -4.96 12.66 -34.49
CA GLY A 138 -4.09 11.96 -33.56
C GLY A 138 -3.46 12.88 -32.52
N GLN A 139 -3.11 14.12 -32.88
CA GLN A 139 -2.67 15.13 -31.91
C GLN A 139 -3.77 15.44 -30.89
N VAL A 140 -5.01 15.64 -31.34
CA VAL A 140 -6.14 15.88 -30.45
C VAL A 140 -6.36 14.67 -29.53
N ILE A 141 -6.31 13.45 -30.06
CA ILE A 141 -6.47 12.23 -29.25
C ILE A 141 -5.34 12.09 -28.23
N ALA A 142 -4.08 12.35 -28.61
CA ALA A 142 -2.92 12.30 -27.72
C ALA A 142 -3.02 13.34 -26.60
N VAL A 143 -3.42 14.59 -26.91
CA VAL A 143 -3.65 15.65 -25.93
C VAL A 143 -4.79 15.27 -24.97
N CYS A 144 -5.92 14.78 -25.49
CA CYS A 144 -7.01 14.28 -24.67
C CYS A 144 -6.56 13.12 -23.76
N GLY A 145 -5.75 12.20 -24.28
CA GLY A 145 -5.15 11.12 -23.51
C GLY A 145 -4.24 11.62 -22.39
N GLY A 146 -3.39 12.61 -22.67
CA GLY A 146 -2.52 13.25 -21.67
C GLY A 146 -3.29 14.00 -20.59
N LEU A 147 -4.39 14.67 -20.96
CA LEU A 147 -5.32 15.33 -20.03
C LEU A 147 -6.02 14.32 -19.13
N LEU A 148 -6.55 13.23 -19.70
CA LEU A 148 -7.18 12.14 -18.93
C LEU A 148 -6.16 11.48 -18.00
N TYR A 149 -4.95 11.22 -18.48
CA TYR A 149 -3.88 10.67 -17.66
C TYR A 149 -3.57 11.57 -16.46
N SER A 150 -3.37 12.87 -16.70
CA SER A 150 -3.16 13.88 -15.65
C SER A 150 -4.32 13.92 -14.66
N LEU A 151 -5.56 13.90 -15.16
CA LEU A 151 -6.75 13.92 -14.33
C LEU A 151 -6.86 12.67 -13.45
N GLY A 152 -6.52 11.50 -13.99
CA GLY A 152 -6.52 10.24 -13.25
C GLY A 152 -5.52 10.25 -12.08
N TRP A 153 -4.29 10.71 -12.32
CA TRP A 153 -3.29 10.90 -11.27
C TRP A 153 -3.70 11.95 -10.24
N TRP A 154 -4.30 13.05 -10.68
CA TRP A 154 -4.80 14.09 -9.80
C TRP A 154 -5.92 13.57 -8.88
N LEU A 155 -6.86 12.78 -9.41
CA LEU A 155 -7.92 12.13 -8.64
C LEU A 155 -7.35 11.11 -7.64
N ALA A 156 -6.30 10.38 -8.00
CA ALA A 156 -5.60 9.49 -7.09
C ALA A 156 -4.94 10.27 -5.93
N GLY A 157 -4.29 11.40 -6.23
CA GLY A 157 -3.75 12.32 -5.22
C GLY A 157 -4.84 12.90 -4.31
N LEU A 158 -5.99 13.29 -4.87
CA LEU A 158 -7.15 13.77 -4.11
C LEU A 158 -7.72 12.68 -3.18
N ALA A 159 -7.80 11.44 -3.66
CA ALA A 159 -8.23 10.30 -2.86
C ALA A 159 -7.28 10.07 -1.67
N LEU A 160 -5.97 10.14 -1.90
CA LEU A 160 -4.96 10.06 -0.84
C LEU A 160 -5.10 11.19 0.18
N TYR A 161 -5.24 12.44 -0.30
CA TYR A 161 -5.43 13.62 0.55
C TYR A 161 -6.66 13.50 1.46
N ARG A 162 -7.77 12.95 0.94
CA ARG A 162 -9.02 12.76 1.69
C ARG A 162 -9.05 11.48 2.55
N SER A 163 -8.17 10.51 2.31
CA SER A 163 -8.22 9.19 2.96
C SER A 163 -8.02 9.21 4.47
N GLY A 164 -7.27 10.19 5.00
CA GLY A 164 -6.89 10.28 6.41
C GLY A 164 -5.89 9.21 6.89
N VAL A 165 -5.65 8.17 6.09
CA VAL A 165 -4.68 7.08 6.37
C VAL A 165 -3.28 7.48 5.93
N PHE A 166 -3.16 8.21 4.82
CA PHE A 166 -1.89 8.67 4.25
C PHE A 166 -1.60 10.13 4.60
N SER A 167 -0.38 10.59 4.33
CA SER A 167 0.00 11.97 4.60
C SER A 167 -0.70 12.90 3.62
N ARG A 168 -1.26 14.01 4.11
CA ARG A 168 -1.84 15.04 3.23
C ARG A 168 -0.78 15.62 2.28
N SER A 169 0.48 15.72 2.74
CA SER A 169 1.60 16.17 1.91
C SER A 169 1.76 15.32 0.65
N ASP A 170 1.70 13.99 0.78
CA ASP A 170 1.94 13.05 -0.33
C ASP A 170 0.81 13.14 -1.36
N GLY A 171 -0.43 13.32 -0.90
CA GLY A 171 -1.58 13.59 -1.76
C GLY A 171 -1.43 14.90 -2.55
N VAL A 172 -1.03 15.99 -1.88
CA VAL A 172 -0.80 17.29 -2.54
C VAL A 172 0.35 17.21 -3.55
N LEU A 173 1.46 16.54 -3.20
CA LEU A 173 2.58 16.32 -4.10
C LEU A 173 2.15 15.59 -5.38
N LEU A 174 1.32 14.55 -5.25
CA LEU A 174 0.76 13.85 -6.41
C LEU A 174 -0.20 14.71 -7.24
N MET A 175 -1.02 15.53 -6.59
CA MET A 175 -1.93 16.45 -7.30
C MET A 175 -1.16 17.50 -8.11
N ILE A 176 0.01 17.95 -7.64
CA ILE A 176 0.88 18.88 -8.36
C ILE A 176 1.69 18.15 -9.44
N ALA A 177 2.18 16.95 -9.15
CA ALA A 177 2.96 16.15 -10.09
C ALA A 177 2.13 15.71 -11.31
N ALA A 178 0.85 15.43 -11.13
CA ALA A 178 -0.05 14.93 -12.16
C ALA A 178 -0.12 15.84 -13.41
N PRO A 179 -0.44 17.14 -13.32
CA PRO A 179 -0.43 18.03 -14.47
C PRO A 179 0.99 18.25 -15.03
N LEU A 180 2.03 18.19 -14.19
CA LEU A 180 3.41 18.33 -14.65
C LEU A 180 3.86 17.14 -15.52
N LEU A 181 3.41 15.93 -15.18
CA LEU A 181 3.75 14.70 -15.91
C LEU A 181 2.97 14.50 -17.20
N GLY A 182 1.73 15.01 -17.30
CA GLY A 182 0.97 14.93 -18.54
C GLY A 182 1.06 16.21 -19.36
N VAL A 183 0.21 17.19 -19.06
CA VAL A 183 0.07 18.42 -19.87
C VAL A 183 1.33 19.29 -19.83
N GLY A 184 1.91 19.49 -18.64
CA GLY A 184 3.12 20.29 -18.45
C GLY A 184 4.30 19.71 -19.21
N GLY A 185 4.44 18.39 -19.18
CA GLY A 185 5.47 17.67 -19.91
C GLY A 185 5.38 17.80 -21.43
N MET A 186 4.16 17.97 -21.98
CA MET A 186 3.96 18.27 -23.39
C MET A 186 4.38 19.70 -23.77
N LEU A 187 4.35 20.64 -22.82
CA LEU A 187 4.70 22.05 -23.04
C LEU A 187 6.20 22.31 -22.84
N ALA A 188 6.78 21.73 -21.80
CA ALA A 188 8.20 21.85 -21.52
C ALA A 188 8.74 20.57 -20.88
N SER A 189 9.80 20.04 -21.46
CA SER A 189 10.48 18.84 -20.98
C SER A 189 10.98 18.91 -19.55
N ALA A 190 11.43 20.08 -19.10
CA ALA A 190 11.84 20.30 -17.72
C ALA A 190 10.71 20.00 -16.71
N LEU A 191 9.45 20.16 -17.11
CA LEU A 191 8.29 19.86 -16.26
C LEU A 191 8.11 18.35 -16.06
N HIS A 192 8.52 17.50 -17.01
CA HIS A 192 8.53 16.04 -16.81
C HIS A 192 9.50 15.64 -15.69
N ALA A 193 10.70 16.21 -15.68
CA ALA A 193 11.70 15.89 -14.65
C ALA A 193 11.26 16.38 -13.26
N LEU A 194 10.71 17.59 -13.17
CA LEU A 194 10.13 18.11 -11.93
C LEU A 194 8.96 17.24 -11.43
N GLY A 195 8.04 16.88 -12.34
CA GLY A 195 6.94 15.98 -12.04
C GLY A 195 7.42 14.63 -11.52
N ALA A 196 8.43 14.05 -12.16
CA ALA A 196 9.04 12.79 -11.74
C ALA A 196 9.63 12.89 -10.32
N MET A 197 10.36 13.96 -10.01
CA MET A 197 10.93 14.18 -8.67
C MET A 197 9.85 14.32 -7.60
N LEU A 198 8.73 14.98 -7.91
CA LEU A 198 7.59 15.08 -6.99
C LEU A 198 6.91 13.73 -6.76
N VAL A 199 6.73 12.92 -7.81
CA VAL A 199 6.22 11.55 -7.66
C VAL A 199 7.19 10.67 -6.89
N LEU A 200 8.50 10.84 -7.06
CA LEU A 200 9.50 10.12 -6.29
C LEU A 200 9.38 10.45 -4.80
N ALA A 201 9.32 11.74 -4.46
CA ALA A 201 9.17 12.21 -3.08
C ALA A 201 7.87 11.68 -2.44
N ALA A 202 6.74 11.83 -3.14
CA ALA A 202 5.46 11.31 -2.68
C ALA A 202 5.46 9.78 -2.56
N GLY A 203 6.00 9.09 -3.56
CA GLY A 203 6.09 7.63 -3.64
C GLY A 203 6.90 7.03 -2.50
N ILE A 204 8.03 7.65 -2.12
CA ILE A 204 8.83 7.23 -0.97
C ILE A 204 8.02 7.38 0.33
N GLY A 205 7.33 8.50 0.52
CA GLY A 205 6.47 8.74 1.69
C GLY A 205 5.36 7.69 1.82
N ILE A 206 4.66 7.42 0.72
CA ILE A 206 3.58 6.43 0.63
C ILE A 206 4.12 5.02 0.88
N ALA A 207 5.23 4.63 0.23
CA ALA A 207 5.84 3.31 0.38
C ALA A 207 6.33 3.07 1.82
N TRP A 208 6.89 4.09 2.46
CA TRP A 208 7.34 3.98 3.84
C TRP A 208 6.17 3.86 4.82
N ARG A 209 5.10 4.64 4.63
CA ARG A 209 3.90 4.56 5.48
C ARG A 209 3.14 3.24 5.26
N ALA A 210 3.05 2.76 4.02
CA ALA A 210 2.49 1.45 3.71
C ALA A 210 3.24 0.29 4.38
N ARG A 211 4.56 0.41 4.60
CA ARG A 211 5.36 -0.56 5.35
C ARG A 211 5.08 -0.55 6.86
N ARG A 212 4.85 0.62 7.47
CA ARG A 212 4.57 0.73 8.92
C ARG A 212 3.21 0.19 9.34
N LEU A 213 2.25 0.12 8.42
CA LEU A 213 0.89 -0.33 8.71
C LEU A 213 0.77 -1.86 8.88
N VAL A 214 1.84 -2.64 8.66
CA VAL A 214 1.83 -4.10 8.86
C VAL A 214 3.10 -4.58 9.60
N PRO A 215 2.97 -5.35 10.71
CA PRO A 215 4.11 -5.91 11.42
C PRO A 215 4.95 -6.84 10.52
N PRO A 216 6.29 -6.88 10.67
CA PRO A 216 7.13 -7.83 9.97
C PRO A 216 6.75 -9.28 10.34
N VAL A 217 6.53 -10.10 9.32
CA VAL A 217 6.28 -11.54 9.45
C VAL A 217 7.51 -12.15 10.12
N GLY A 218 7.30 -12.81 11.27
CA GLY A 218 8.36 -13.35 12.13
C GLY A 218 8.44 -12.75 13.54
N ARG A 219 7.92 -11.54 13.78
CA ARG A 219 7.82 -11.00 15.16
C ARG A 219 6.48 -11.28 15.86
N ALA A 220 5.41 -11.50 15.11
CA ALA A 220 4.11 -11.89 15.67
C ALA A 220 4.08 -13.36 16.13
N ALA A 221 5.00 -14.20 15.65
CA ALA A 221 5.10 -15.61 16.03
C ALA A 221 5.78 -15.84 17.40
N LEU A 222 6.43 -14.83 17.99
CA LEU A 222 7.13 -14.97 19.26
C LEU A 222 6.30 -14.58 20.49
N THR A 223 5.14 -13.94 20.31
CA THR A 223 4.17 -13.76 21.40
C THR A 223 3.14 -14.89 21.35
N ARG A 224 3.61 -16.13 21.53
CA ARG A 224 2.74 -17.23 21.91
C ARG A 224 2.22 -16.90 23.33
N PRO A 225 0.90 -16.76 23.56
CA PRO A 225 0.35 -16.88 24.91
C PRO A 225 0.33 -18.37 25.26
N GLY A 226 1.51 -18.95 25.35
CA GLY A 226 1.74 -20.34 25.72
C GLY A 226 2.54 -20.34 27.00
N THR A 227 1.94 -19.84 28.09
CA THR A 227 2.41 -20.07 29.48
C THR A 227 1.50 -19.46 30.55
N ALA A 228 0.31 -18.90 30.27
CA ALA A 228 -0.63 -18.61 31.37
C ALA A 228 -1.11 -19.90 32.05
N GLY A 229 -1.38 -20.96 31.27
CA GLY A 229 -1.73 -22.29 31.80
C GLY A 229 -0.55 -23.07 32.39
N ALA A 230 0.67 -22.88 31.86
CA ALA A 230 1.85 -23.62 32.33
C ALA A 230 2.50 -22.99 33.58
N VAL A 231 2.32 -21.69 33.82
CA VAL A 231 2.68 -21.04 35.10
C VAL A 231 1.67 -21.41 36.19
N ALA A 232 0.38 -21.49 35.87
CA ALA A 232 -0.64 -22.00 36.81
C ALA A 232 -0.39 -23.48 37.19
N ALA A 233 0.04 -24.32 36.24
CA ALA A 233 0.36 -25.71 36.50
C ALA A 233 1.68 -25.93 37.27
N ARG A 234 2.67 -25.01 37.15
CA ARG A 234 3.90 -25.05 37.97
C ARG A 234 3.75 -24.46 39.37
N VAL A 235 2.75 -23.60 39.62
CA VAL A 235 2.45 -23.11 40.97
C VAL A 235 1.59 -24.11 41.76
N SER A 236 0.89 -25.02 41.08
CA SER A 236 0.02 -26.01 41.74
C SER A 236 0.64 -27.41 41.89
N GLY A 237 1.88 -27.65 41.43
CA GLY A 237 2.51 -28.97 41.41
C GLY A 237 4.00 -28.97 41.77
N GLY A 238 4.31 -29.13 43.07
CA GLY A 238 5.66 -29.39 43.63
C GLY A 238 6.09 -28.30 44.63
N GLY A 239 6.02 -28.43 45.96
CA GLY A 239 6.03 -29.62 46.83
C GLY A 239 7.45 -29.93 47.29
N LEU A 240 7.75 -29.73 48.60
CA LEU A 240 8.86 -30.28 49.41
C LEU A 240 8.62 -29.73 50.85
N GLY A 241 8.35 -30.47 51.92
CA GLY A 241 8.77 -31.81 52.30
C GLY A 241 9.82 -31.72 53.42
N VAL A 242 9.41 -31.68 54.70
CA VAL A 242 10.32 -31.85 55.86
C VAL A 242 9.70 -32.80 56.89
N THR A 243 10.27 -34.01 56.89
CA THR A 243 10.47 -35.04 57.94
C THR A 243 9.30 -35.74 58.67
N PRO A 244 9.31 -37.09 58.72
CA PRO A 244 8.57 -37.88 59.69
C PRO A 244 9.48 -38.21 60.90
N ALA A 245 9.03 -37.89 62.12
CA ALA A 245 9.62 -38.46 63.34
C ALA A 245 8.66 -38.36 64.53
N GLY A 246 8.32 -39.53 65.10
CA GLY A 246 8.23 -39.71 66.55
C GLY A 246 6.89 -39.47 67.26
N GLY A 247 6.18 -40.57 67.55
CA GLY A 247 5.96 -40.99 68.94
C GLY A 247 4.67 -40.56 69.67
N GLY A 248 3.96 -41.56 70.23
CA GLY A 248 3.09 -41.44 71.40
C GLY A 248 1.60 -41.64 71.11
N LEU A 249 1.03 -42.83 71.37
CA LEU A 249 0.31 -43.19 72.61
C LEU A 249 -0.99 -42.37 72.78
N GLY A 250 -2.21 -42.90 72.78
CA GLY A 250 -2.69 -44.25 73.08
C GLY A 250 -4.21 -44.40 72.79
N PRO A 251 -4.88 -45.41 73.38
CA PRO A 251 -6.05 -46.07 72.81
C PRO A 251 -7.40 -45.72 73.47
N ALA A 252 -8.44 -46.44 73.03
CA ALA A 252 -9.74 -46.72 73.68
C ALA A 252 -10.94 -45.91 73.14
N THR A 253 -11.82 -46.55 72.35
CA THR A 253 -13.16 -47.09 72.75
C THR A 253 -14.21 -45.98 72.83
N THR A 254 -15.49 -46.04 72.42
CA THR A 254 -16.56 -47.04 72.26
C THR A 254 -17.65 -46.34 71.41
N GLY A 255 -18.31 -46.97 70.44
CA GLY A 255 -19.62 -47.60 70.65
C GLY A 255 -20.59 -47.25 69.49
N PRO A 256 -21.59 -48.11 69.17
CA PRO A 256 -22.42 -47.97 67.97
C PRO A 256 -23.85 -47.45 68.22
N ALA A 257 -24.39 -46.72 67.22
CA ALA A 257 -25.80 -46.55 66.79
C ALA A 257 -26.86 -46.19 67.88
N PRO A 258 -28.18 -46.08 67.61
CA PRO A 258 -28.94 -45.81 66.38
C PRO A 258 -29.98 -44.65 66.56
N SER A 259 -30.52 -44.11 65.47
CA SER A 259 -31.95 -44.14 65.09
C SER A 259 -32.18 -43.39 63.78
#